data_AF-A0A256IJ52-F1
#
_entry.id   AF-A0A256IJ52-F1
#
_cell.length_a   1.000
_cell.length_b   1.000
_cell.length_c   1.000
_cell.angle_alpha   90.00
_cell.angle_beta   90.00
_cell.angle_gamma   90.00
#
_symmetry.space_group_name_H-M   'P 1'
#
loop_
_entity.id
_entity.type
_entity.pdbx_description
1 polymer ?
#
loop_
_entity_poly.entity_id
_entity_poly.type
_entity_poly.pdbx_seq_one_letter_code
_entity_poly.pdbx_strand_id
1 'polypeptide(L)'
;MELTKNTIYSHDELGEVLVLDVHHIFETYDLDAGDGCLRSRIVRYTTEWDNYGPMPSSIRTAPVEEFRTVVGDAVRTWDGGEGANGDT
;
A
#
# COMPACT_ATOMS: atom_id res chain seq x y z
N MET A 1 7.83 6.13 10.32
CA MET A 1 6.37 6.16 10.14
C MET A 1 5.88 4.81 9.67
N GLU A 2 4.75 4.33 10.17
CA GLU A 2 4.07 3.14 9.67
C GLU A 2 3.08 3.52 8.56
N LEU A 3 3.11 2.80 7.44
CA LEU A 3 2.19 3.06 6.32
C LEU A 3 0.89 2.31 6.62
N THR A 4 -0.21 3.04 6.55
CA THR A 4 -1.54 2.49 6.77
C THR A 4 -2.19 2.21 5.44
N LYS A 5 -2.81 1.05 5.33
CA LYS A 5 -3.63 0.69 4.17
C LYS A 5 -4.76 1.69 3.96
N ASN A 6 -5.19 1.88 2.72
CA ASN A 6 -6.28 2.76 2.33
C ASN A 6 -6.12 4.17 2.90
N THR A 7 -4.89 4.69 2.88
CA THR A 7 -4.59 6.01 3.42
C THR A 7 -3.91 6.85 2.36
N ILE A 8 -4.35 8.09 2.25
CA ILE A 8 -3.80 9.08 1.33
C ILE A 8 -2.65 9.79 2.05
N TYR A 9 -1.48 9.76 1.44
CA TYR A 9 -0.26 10.42 1.92
C TYR A 9 0.15 11.52 0.95
N SER A 10 0.76 12.58 1.46
CA SER A 10 1.49 13.51 0.60
C SER A 10 2.78 12.85 0.10
N HIS A 11 3.17 13.13 -1.13
CA HIS A 11 4.35 12.63 -1.80
C HIS A 11 5.06 13.80 -2.47
N ASP A 12 6.37 13.91 -2.27
CA ASP A 12 7.18 15.06 -2.70
C ASP A 12 7.04 15.35 -4.21
N GLU A 13 7.15 14.32 -5.05
CA GLU A 13 7.08 14.46 -6.50
C GLU A 13 5.68 14.29 -7.12
N LEU A 14 4.80 13.50 -6.47
CA LEU A 14 3.54 13.02 -7.07
C LEU A 14 2.30 13.74 -6.50
N GLY A 15 2.45 14.58 -5.48
CA GLY A 15 1.34 15.27 -4.82
C GLY A 15 0.67 14.37 -3.80
N GLU A 16 -0.53 13.86 -4.08
CA GLU A 16 -1.21 12.90 -3.19
C GLU A 16 -1.09 11.50 -3.76
N VAL A 17 -0.81 10.52 -2.90
CA VAL A 17 -0.78 9.10 -3.26
C VAL A 17 -1.65 8.29 -2.32
N LEU A 18 -2.46 7.39 -2.88
CA LEU A 18 -3.25 6.44 -2.11
C LEU A 18 -2.44 5.16 -1.90
N VAL A 19 -2.13 4.84 -0.64
CA VAL A 19 -1.56 3.55 -0.26
C VAL A 19 -2.66 2.50 -0.24
N LEU A 20 -2.51 1.46 -1.06
CA LEU A 20 -3.47 0.37 -1.22
C LEU A 20 -3.17 -0.80 -0.30
N ASP A 21 -1.89 -1.15 -0.16
CA ASP A 21 -1.46 -2.28 0.67
C ASP A 21 0.05 -2.27 0.92
N VAL A 22 0.50 -3.02 1.93
CA VAL A 22 1.92 -3.26 2.22
C VAL A 22 2.17 -4.76 2.22
N HIS A 23 2.79 -5.24 1.15
CA HIS A 23 3.10 -6.64 0.96
C HIS A 23 4.41 -7.00 1.68
N HIS A 24 4.35 -8.06 2.48
CA HIS A 24 5.53 -8.64 3.12
C HIS A 24 6.14 -9.71 2.22
N ILE A 25 7.41 -9.54 1.87
CA ILE A 25 8.20 -10.53 1.13
C ILE A 25 9.04 -11.29 2.13
N PHE A 26 8.76 -12.58 2.26
CA PHE A 26 9.48 -13.48 3.14
C PHE A 26 10.53 -14.26 2.34
N GLU A 27 11.72 -14.46 2.93
CA GLU A 27 12.75 -15.35 2.39
C GLU A 27 12.38 -16.82 2.64
N THR A 28 11.82 -17.10 3.81
CA THR A 28 11.24 -18.38 4.19
C THR A 28 9.89 -18.11 4.85
N TYR A 29 8.89 -18.93 4.56
CA TYR A 29 7.55 -18.79 5.14
C TYR A 29 7.04 -20.15 5.60
N ASP A 30 6.65 -20.24 6.86
CA ASP A 30 6.01 -21.40 7.46
C ASP A 30 4.49 -21.19 7.43
N LEU A 31 3.80 -22.05 6.68
CA LEU A 31 2.34 -21.94 6.49
C LEU A 31 1.56 -22.30 7.75
N ASP A 32 2.10 -23.18 8.62
CA ASP A 32 1.41 -23.68 9.82
C ASP A 32 1.47 -22.65 10.95
N ALA A 33 2.64 -22.04 11.14
CA ALA A 33 2.87 -20.96 12.10
C ALA A 33 2.33 -19.61 11.61
N GLY A 34 2.10 -19.45 10.29
CA GLY A 34 1.72 -18.18 9.69
C GLY A 34 2.80 -17.10 9.82
N ASP A 35 4.07 -17.51 9.88
CA ASP A 35 5.21 -16.63 10.13
C ASP A 35 6.44 -17.06 9.31
N GLY A 36 7.44 -16.19 9.20
CA GLY A 36 8.62 -16.46 8.39
C GLY A 36 9.73 -15.45 8.55
N CYS A 37 10.86 -15.72 7.89
CA CYS A 37 11.96 -14.78 7.81
C CYS A 37 11.59 -13.65 6.85
N LEU A 38 11.18 -12.49 7.40
CA LEU A 38 10.88 -11.32 6.59
C LEU A 38 12.15 -10.81 5.90
N ARG A 39 12.12 -10.77 4.57
CA ARG A 39 13.22 -10.27 3.74
C ARG A 39 13.06 -8.79 3.42
N SER A 40 11.86 -8.39 3.00
CA SER A 40 11.60 -7.04 2.50
C SER A 40 10.11 -6.71 2.58
N ARG A 41 9.76 -5.42 2.41
CA ARG A 41 8.36 -4.97 2.30
C ARG A 41 8.20 -4.09 1.08
N ILE A 42 7.12 -4.31 0.34
CA ILE A 42 6.75 -3.52 -0.84
C ILE A 42 5.43 -2.82 -0.55
N VAL A 43 5.34 -1.52 -0.81
CA VAL A 43 4.08 -0.79 -0.80
C VAL A 43 3.47 -0.81 -2.20
N ARG A 44 2.15 -1.02 -2.26
CA ARG A 44 1.34 -0.78 -3.46
C ARG A 44 0.62 0.56 -3.27
N TYR A 45 0.78 1.46 -4.24
CA TYR A 45 0.16 2.78 -4.19
C TYR A 45 -0.32 3.20 -5.57
N THR A 46 -1.12 4.25 -5.63
CA THR A 46 -1.52 4.86 -6.91
C THR A 46 -1.60 6.38 -6.80
N THR A 47 -1.42 7.06 -7.93
CA THR A 47 -1.65 8.49 -8.12
C THR A 47 -3.03 8.79 -8.70
N GLU A 48 -3.74 7.77 -9.18
CA GLU A 48 -5.04 7.92 -9.87
C GLU A 48 -6.06 6.97 -9.24
N TRP A 49 -7.01 7.56 -8.52
CA TRP A 49 -8.11 6.85 -7.90
C TRP A 49 -9.36 7.72 -7.92
N ASP A 50 -10.51 7.07 -7.99
CA ASP A 50 -11.81 7.72 -7.90
C ASP A 50 -12.60 7.16 -6.71
N ASN A 51 -13.87 7.55 -6.59
CA ASN A 51 -14.77 7.02 -5.55
C ASN A 51 -15.03 5.51 -5.66
N TYR A 52 -14.61 4.87 -6.75
CA TYR A 52 -14.76 3.42 -6.99
C TYR A 52 -13.49 2.62 -6.69
N GLY A 53 -12.34 3.25 -6.49
CA GLY A 53 -11.07 2.54 -6.31
C GLY A 53 -9.91 3.11 -7.11
N PRO A 54 -8.72 2.47 -6.95
CA PRO A 54 -7.57 2.76 -7.78
C PRO A 54 -7.85 2.41 -9.24
N MET A 55 -7.40 3.24 -10.18
CA MET A 55 -7.36 2.83 -11.58
C MET A 55 -6.33 1.70 -11.72
N PRO A 56 -6.71 0.51 -12.23
CA PRO A 56 -5.85 -0.68 -12.18
C PRO A 56 -4.53 -0.50 -12.94
N SER A 57 -4.52 0.30 -14.01
CA SER A 57 -3.32 0.63 -14.79
C SER A 57 -2.36 1.60 -14.10
N SER A 58 -2.79 2.25 -13.03
CA SER A 58 -2.01 3.27 -12.30
C SER A 58 -1.47 2.76 -10.97
N ILE A 59 -1.59 1.46 -10.70
CA ILE A 59 -1.00 0.85 -9.50
C ILE A 59 0.50 0.72 -9.69
N ARG A 60 1.24 1.30 -8.75
CA ARG A 60 2.71 1.28 -8.69
C ARG A 60 3.16 0.52 -7.45
N THR A 61 4.40 0.06 -7.48
CA THR A 61 5.05 -0.62 -6.34
C THR A 61 6.41 -0.03 -6.06
N ALA A 62 6.74 0.13 -4.79
CA ALA A 62 8.07 0.56 -4.35
C ALA A 62 8.48 -0.16 -3.06
N PRO A 63 9.78 -0.31 -2.77
CA PRO A 63 10.26 -0.70 -1.45
C PRO A 63 9.70 0.24 -0.39
N VAL A 64 9.19 -0.31 0.73
CA VAL A 64 8.66 0.52 1.82
C VAL A 64 9.71 1.49 2.36
N GLU A 65 10.97 1.07 2.40
CA GLU A 65 12.08 1.89 2.89
C GLU A 65 12.32 3.10 1.99
N GLU A 66 12.30 2.90 0.68
CA GLU A 66 12.41 3.99 -0.32
C GLU A 66 11.18 4.88 -0.32
N PHE A 67 9.98 4.29 -0.29
CA PHE A 67 8.75 5.07 -0.29
C PHE A 67 8.64 5.99 0.93
N ARG A 68 9.10 5.52 2.11
CA ARG A 68 9.10 6.30 3.35
C ARG A 68 10.00 7.53 3.32
N THR A 69 10.99 7.61 2.43
CA THR A 69 11.84 8.80 2.34
C THR A 69 11.19 9.92 1.53
N VAL A 70 10.22 9.58 0.66
CA VAL A 70 9.56 10.51 -0.27
C VAL A 70 8.12 10.85 0.11
N VAL A 71 7.49 10.08 1.01
CA VAL A 71 6.16 10.39 1.53
C VAL A 71 6.20 11.19 2.83
N GLY A 72 5.30 12.18 2.89
CA GLY A 72 5.04 13.02 4.05
C GLY A 72 3.93 12.45 4.94
N ASP A 73 3.19 13.36 5.57
CA ASP A 73 2.17 13.03 6.56
C ASP A 73 0.92 12.37 5.94
N ALA A 74 0.14 11.70 6.78
CA ALA A 74 -1.14 11.13 6.39
C ALA A 74 -2.16 12.27 6.22
N VAL A 75 -2.66 12.46 5.01
CA VAL A 75 -3.65 13.50 4.72
C VAL A 75 -5.02 13.09 5.25
N ARG A 76 -5.46 11.88 4.89
CA ARG A 76 -6.74 11.29 5.33
C ARG A 76 -6.81 9.81 5.02
N THR A 77 -7.68 9.11 5.73
CA THR A 77 -8.10 7.75 5.35
C THR A 77 -9.01 7.84 4.13
N TRP A 78 -8.76 6.97 3.16
CA TRP A 78 -9.62 6.77 2.00
C TRP A 78 -10.69 5.74 2.35
N ASP A 79 -11.95 6.18 2.29
CA ASP A 79 -13.14 5.37 2.57
C ASP A 79 -13.65 4.60 1.35
N GLY A 80 -13.01 4.80 0.18
CA GLY A 80 -13.57 4.37 -1.10
C GLY A 80 -13.78 2.87 -1.20
N GLY A 81 -14.90 2.54 -1.84
CA GLY A 81 -15.78 1.46 -1.42
C GLY A 81 -15.10 0.15 -1.12
N GLU A 82 -15.54 -0.48 -0.02
CA GLU A 82 -15.40 -1.91 0.21
C GLU A 82 -15.82 -2.66 -1.06
N GLY A 83 -14.88 -2.88 -1.97
CA GLY A 83 -14.88 -4.08 -2.78
C GLY A 83 -14.70 -5.20 -1.79
N ALA A 84 -15.81 -5.64 -1.21
CA ALA A 84 -15.90 -6.88 -0.46
C ALA A 84 -15.04 -7.88 -1.23
N ASN A 85 -13.99 -8.38 -0.58
CA ASN A 85 -13.29 -9.54 -1.08
C ASN A 85 -14.39 -10.58 -1.32
N GLY A 86 -14.72 -10.82 -2.58
CA GLY A 86 -15.64 -11.85 -3.01
C GLY A 86 -15.01 -13.16 -2.64
N ASP A 87 -15.26 -13.59 -1.42
CA ASP A 87 -15.11 -14.97 -0.98
C ASP A 87 -16.03 -15.81 -1.85
N THR A 88 -15.46 -16.65 -2.71
CA THR A 88 -16.13 -17.80 -3.33
C THR A 88 -15.10 -18.89 -3.56
#